data_AF-A0A068VEI7-F1
#
_entry.id   AF-A0A068VEI7-F1
#
_cell.length_a   1.000
_cell.length_b   1.000
_cell.length_c   1.000
_cell.angle_alpha   90.00
_cell.angle_beta   90.00
_cell.angle_gamma   90.00
#
_symmetry.space_group_name_H-M   'P 1'
#
loop_
_entity.id
_entity.type
_entity.pdbx_description
1 polymer ?
#
loop_
_entity_poly.entity_id
_entity_poly.type
_entity_poly.pdbx_seq_one_letter_code
_entity_poly.pdbx_strand_id
1 'polypeptide(L)'
;MLSSHTSDLFCAYCSEKEKIKYTELVILFAPAEMQNLKAHDGDAETEKVSSTQASDIDDWANFKDDDIMQQQFAIQAEEAEKIPFVGSKEEPLSSLANEYKSGSSILLEKIKVLSEQYAAIRRTRGDGNCFFRSFMFAYLEHVMESQDQGEIDRIKANVEQCRMTLRNLGYAEFTFEDFFALFLEQLDCVIQGSETSISLDELVQRSRDQSISDYVVMFFRFVTSGEIRKRSEFFEPFILGLTSASVEQFCKSAVEPMGEESDHVHITALSDALGVPIRVVYLDRSSCDNGSVSVNHHDFHPVGNDLPSAKKGGAEAIDPFITLLYRPGHYDILYPK
;
A
#
# COMPACT_ATOMS: atom_id res chain seq x y z
N MET A 1 46.88 4.40 -13.48
CA MET A 1 46.48 4.60 -12.07
C MET A 1 45.57 5.84 -11.96
N LEU A 2 44.35 5.78 -12.48
CA LEU A 2 43.37 6.90 -12.42
C LEU A 2 41.91 6.38 -12.55
N SER A 3 41.63 5.16 -12.07
CA SER A 3 40.32 4.49 -12.26
C SER A 3 39.65 4.05 -10.95
N SER A 4 40.24 4.35 -9.79
CA SER A 4 39.72 3.90 -8.48
C SER A 4 39.34 5.05 -7.55
N HIS A 5 39.19 6.27 -8.05
CA HIS A 5 38.78 7.43 -7.23
C HIS A 5 37.46 8.07 -7.66
N THR A 6 36.91 7.72 -8.82
CA THR A 6 35.61 8.21 -9.28
C THR A 6 34.43 7.41 -8.71
N SER A 7 34.61 6.12 -8.38
CA SER A 7 33.58 5.28 -7.76
C SER A 7 33.29 5.66 -6.30
N ASP A 8 34.33 5.98 -5.53
CA ASP A 8 34.20 6.30 -4.11
C ASP A 8 33.62 7.71 -3.89
N LEU A 9 33.90 8.65 -4.79
CA LEU A 9 33.30 9.99 -4.77
C LEU A 9 31.81 9.97 -5.15
N PHE A 10 31.35 9.02 -5.99
CA PHE A 10 29.93 8.89 -6.34
C PHE A 10 29.11 8.26 -5.21
N CYS A 11 29.70 7.29 -4.49
CA CYS A 11 29.10 6.66 -3.31
C CYS A 11 28.97 7.66 -2.13
N ALA A 12 29.99 8.50 -1.92
CA ALA A 12 29.94 9.56 -0.90
C ALA A 12 28.92 10.67 -1.26
N TYR A 13 28.81 11.04 -2.55
CA TYR A 13 27.88 12.08 -3.01
C TYR A 13 26.41 11.62 -2.98
N CYS A 14 26.13 10.32 -3.17
CA CYS A 14 24.79 9.75 -2.99
C CYS A 14 24.39 9.71 -1.50
N SER A 15 25.30 9.29 -0.62
CA SER A 15 25.04 9.22 0.83
C SER A 15 24.79 10.59 1.48
N GLU A 16 25.43 11.64 0.98
CA GLU A 16 25.26 13.01 1.51
C GLU A 16 23.96 13.68 1.00
N LYS A 17 23.51 13.36 -0.22
CA LYS A 17 22.19 13.77 -0.72
C LYS A 17 21.04 12.98 -0.08
N GLU A 18 21.24 11.73 0.27
CA GLU A 18 20.26 10.91 1.01
C GLU A 18 20.02 11.45 2.42
N LYS A 19 21.06 11.91 3.13
CA LYS A 19 20.91 12.55 4.44
C LYS A 19 20.16 13.87 4.38
N ILE A 20 20.41 14.67 3.34
CA ILE A 20 19.72 15.97 3.17
C ILE A 20 18.25 15.75 2.77
N LYS A 21 17.93 14.76 1.91
CA LYS A 21 16.54 14.39 1.57
C LYS A 21 15.78 13.78 2.75
N TYR A 22 16.39 12.94 3.58
CA TYR A 22 15.75 12.39 4.79
C TYR A 22 15.37 13.48 5.80
N THR A 23 16.21 14.52 5.93
CA THR A 23 15.94 15.63 6.85
C THR A 23 14.80 16.52 6.34
N GLU A 24 14.66 16.69 5.02
CA GLU A 24 13.53 17.43 4.42
C GLU A 24 12.21 16.62 4.41
N LEU A 25 12.27 15.28 4.29
CA LEU A 25 11.08 14.42 4.41
C LEU A 25 10.50 14.49 5.83
N VAL A 26 11.35 14.45 6.87
CA VAL A 26 10.90 14.56 8.27
C VAL A 26 10.22 15.91 8.57
N ILE A 27 10.58 16.98 7.86
CA ILE A 27 9.94 18.30 8.01
C ILE A 27 8.54 18.35 7.36
N LEU A 28 8.25 17.51 6.36
CA LEU A 28 6.92 17.39 5.75
C LEU A 28 5.92 16.57 6.60
N PHE A 29 6.41 15.84 7.62
CA PHE A 29 5.59 14.99 8.50
C PHE A 29 5.47 15.50 9.95
N ALA A 30 5.90 16.73 10.25
CA ALA A 30 5.67 17.32 11.57
C ALA A 30 4.23 17.88 11.68
N PRO A 31 3.49 17.59 12.77
CA PRO A 31 2.17 18.16 13.00
C PRO A 31 2.24 19.69 13.11
N ALA A 32 1.30 20.37 12.46
CA ALA A 32 1.23 21.82 12.38
C ALA A 32 0.76 22.43 13.71
N GLU A 33 1.68 22.78 14.60
CA GLU A 33 1.39 23.72 15.69
C GLU A 33 2.52 24.74 15.84
N MET A 34 2.32 25.94 15.27
CA MET A 34 2.86 27.19 15.84
C MET A 34 2.30 28.40 15.07
N GLN A 35 1.09 28.84 15.42
CA GLN A 35 0.68 30.23 15.26
C GLN A 35 -0.21 30.66 16.42
N ASN A 36 0.39 31.22 17.46
CA ASN A 36 -0.14 32.45 18.07
C ASN A 36 0.94 33.11 18.93
N LEU A 37 1.20 34.38 18.63
CA LEU A 37 2.19 35.22 19.29
C LEU A 37 1.48 36.49 19.77
N LYS A 38 1.81 36.88 21.02
CA LYS A 38 1.62 38.19 21.70
C LYS A 38 0.26 38.40 22.40
N ALA A 39 0.14 39.06 23.55
CA ALA A 39 1.05 39.54 24.61
C ALA A 39 0.14 40.18 25.71
N HIS A 40 0.51 40.16 26.99
CA HIS A 40 0.75 41.34 27.87
C HIS A 40 0.79 40.98 29.38
N ASP A 41 1.72 41.65 30.08
CA ASP A 41 2.08 41.65 31.52
C ASP A 41 0.95 41.86 32.55
N GLY A 42 1.21 41.42 33.79
CA GLY A 42 0.71 42.08 35.02
C GLY A 42 0.70 41.25 36.32
N ASP A 43 1.81 41.33 37.06
CA ASP A 43 2.01 41.32 38.53
C ASP A 43 1.45 40.26 39.53
N ALA A 44 2.40 39.88 40.39
CA ALA A 44 2.44 39.21 41.69
C ALA A 44 1.20 39.14 42.61
N GLU A 45 1.02 37.99 43.28
CA GLU A 45 1.25 37.88 44.74
C GLU A 45 1.24 36.42 45.23
N THR A 46 1.91 36.19 46.37
CA THR A 46 2.27 34.88 46.93
C THR A 46 1.30 34.53 48.05
N GLU A 47 0.75 33.32 48.11
CA GLU A 47 0.38 32.70 49.40
C GLU A 47 0.32 31.16 49.33
N LYS A 48 1.07 30.52 50.23
CA LYS A 48 1.15 29.08 50.47
C LYS A 48 0.02 28.64 51.40
N VAL A 49 -0.77 27.63 51.03
CA VAL A 49 -1.39 26.70 52.01
C VAL A 49 -1.50 25.27 51.46
N SER A 50 -0.69 24.39 52.06
CA SER A 50 -0.96 22.98 52.45
C SER A 50 -1.75 22.04 51.53
N SER A 51 -0.98 21.19 50.84
CA SER A 51 -1.18 19.75 50.59
C SER A 51 -2.52 19.11 50.96
N THR A 52 -3.25 18.63 49.95
CA THR A 52 -4.03 17.39 50.05
C THR A 52 -3.96 16.67 48.69
N GLN A 53 -3.74 15.35 48.75
CA GLN A 53 -3.40 14.46 47.66
C GLN A 53 -4.36 14.54 46.46
N ALA A 54 -3.78 14.79 45.28
CA ALA A 54 -4.39 14.53 43.98
C ALA A 54 -3.33 13.91 43.06
N SER A 55 -2.75 12.79 43.49
CA SER A 55 -1.94 11.92 42.63
C SER A 55 -2.90 10.89 42.03
N ASP A 56 -3.33 11.07 40.77
CA ASP A 56 -3.84 10.00 39.87
C ASP A 56 -4.76 10.53 38.74
N ILE A 57 -4.73 11.83 38.40
CA ILE A 57 -5.52 12.38 37.27
C ILE A 57 -4.66 13.03 36.17
N ASP A 58 -3.35 13.20 36.37
CA ASP A 58 -2.49 13.97 35.44
C ASP A 58 -1.57 13.12 34.54
N ASP A 59 -1.68 11.78 34.60
CA ASP A 59 -0.73 10.86 33.96
C ASP A 59 -1.04 10.53 32.48
N TRP A 60 -2.07 11.16 31.89
CA TRP A 60 -2.39 11.00 30.46
C TRP A 60 -1.66 12.00 29.56
N ALA A 61 -1.03 13.04 30.13
CA ALA A 61 -0.27 14.06 29.39
C ALA A 61 1.18 13.64 29.06
N ASN A 62 1.58 12.40 29.40
CA ASN A 62 2.99 11.96 29.36
C ASN A 62 3.30 10.87 28.31
N PHE A 63 2.34 10.41 27.52
CA PHE A 63 2.69 9.69 26.29
C PHE A 63 3.08 10.72 25.24
N LYS A 64 4.38 10.99 25.13
CA LYS A 64 4.87 11.88 24.07
C LYS A 64 4.73 11.15 22.74
N ASP A 65 4.43 11.90 21.68
CA ASP A 65 4.36 11.35 20.32
C ASP A 65 5.64 10.58 19.96
N ASP A 66 6.79 10.99 20.51
CA ASP A 66 8.08 10.28 20.39
C ASP A 66 8.04 8.85 20.95
N ASP A 67 7.38 8.62 22.09
CA ASP A 67 7.31 7.31 22.73
C ASP A 67 6.41 6.36 21.91
N ILE A 68 5.30 6.88 21.37
CA ILE A 68 4.40 6.14 20.47
C ILE A 68 5.12 5.77 19.19
N MET A 69 5.85 6.73 18.60
CA MET A 69 6.62 6.52 17.37
C MET A 69 7.70 5.46 17.59
N GLN A 70 8.46 5.54 18.70
CA GLN A 70 9.46 4.53 19.05
C GLN A 70 8.85 3.13 19.22
N GLN A 71 7.69 3.03 19.87
CA GLN A 71 7.00 1.76 20.03
C GLN A 71 6.57 1.17 18.69
N GLN A 72 5.99 1.99 17.80
CA GLN A 72 5.60 1.56 16.46
C GLN A 72 6.81 1.06 15.64
N PHE A 73 7.91 1.82 15.65
CA PHE A 73 9.15 1.39 15.00
C PHE A 73 9.67 0.06 15.57
N ALA A 74 9.63 -0.14 16.88
CA ALA A 74 10.08 -1.38 17.51
C ALA A 74 9.23 -2.59 17.09
N ILE A 75 7.90 -2.44 17.03
CA ILE A 75 6.99 -3.50 16.57
C ILE A 75 7.27 -3.83 15.09
N GLN A 76 7.37 -2.82 14.24
CA GLN A 76 7.65 -3.01 12.82
C GLN A 76 9.02 -3.65 12.58
N ALA A 77 10.05 -3.28 13.35
CA ALA A 77 11.38 -3.88 13.28
C ALA A 77 11.35 -5.36 13.67
N GLU A 78 10.65 -5.71 14.76
CA GLU A 78 10.50 -7.11 15.19
C GLU A 78 9.76 -7.96 14.15
N GLU A 79 8.71 -7.41 13.51
CA GLU A 79 8.04 -8.07 12.39
C GLU A 79 8.93 -8.19 11.16
N ALA A 80 9.75 -7.17 10.89
CA ALA A 80 10.65 -7.14 9.76
C ALA A 80 11.74 -8.21 9.83
N GLU A 81 12.19 -8.57 11.04
CA GLU A 81 13.12 -9.68 11.28
C GLU A 81 12.47 -11.04 10.97
N LYS A 82 11.16 -11.17 11.15
CA LYS A 82 10.44 -12.45 11.03
C LYS A 82 9.95 -12.73 9.62
N ILE A 83 9.44 -11.71 8.93
CA ILE A 83 8.72 -11.86 7.67
C ILE A 83 9.30 -10.89 6.65
N PRO A 84 9.87 -11.34 5.52
CA PRO A 84 10.29 -10.43 4.45
C PRO A 84 9.08 -9.72 3.84
N PHE A 85 9.29 -8.59 3.19
CA PHE A 85 8.22 -7.84 2.52
C PHE A 85 7.35 -8.70 1.59
N VAL A 86 7.98 -9.60 0.84
CA VAL A 86 7.34 -10.62 -0.01
C VAL A 86 7.96 -12.00 0.27
N GLY A 87 7.15 -13.04 0.38
CA GLY A 87 7.57 -14.43 0.61
C GLY A 87 8.45 -14.99 -0.51
N SER A 88 9.39 -15.88 -0.17
CA SER A 88 10.43 -16.34 -1.11
C SER A 88 9.85 -17.22 -2.21
N LYS A 89 8.91 -18.08 -1.81
CA LYS A 89 8.26 -19.05 -2.67
C LYS A 89 6.80 -19.08 -2.33
N GLU A 90 6.03 -19.49 -3.32
CA GLU A 90 4.69 -20.02 -3.17
C GLU A 90 4.65 -21.15 -2.13
N GLU A 91 3.77 -21.00 -1.15
CA GLU A 91 3.48 -22.01 -0.14
C GLU A 91 2.20 -22.75 -0.52
N PRO A 92 2.09 -24.07 -0.24
CA PRO A 92 0.81 -24.75 -0.37
C PRO A 92 -0.20 -24.20 0.63
N LEU A 93 -1.49 -24.18 0.27
CA LEU A 93 -2.57 -23.71 1.16
C LEU A 93 -2.68 -24.51 2.47
N SER A 94 -2.07 -25.70 2.56
CA SER A 94 -1.92 -26.42 3.82
C SER A 94 -1.13 -25.64 4.88
N SER A 95 -0.19 -24.79 4.47
CA SER A 95 0.54 -23.90 5.37
C SER A 95 -0.41 -22.88 6.02
N LEU A 96 -1.31 -22.29 5.24
CA LEU A 96 -2.38 -21.43 5.74
C LEU A 96 -3.33 -22.19 6.68
N ALA A 97 -3.73 -23.43 6.32
CA ALA A 97 -4.56 -24.25 7.19
C ALA A 97 -3.90 -24.52 8.56
N ASN A 98 -2.57 -24.65 8.61
CA ASN A 98 -1.85 -24.89 9.85
C ASN A 98 -2.00 -23.74 10.86
N GLU A 99 -2.12 -22.49 10.41
CA GLU A 99 -2.33 -21.31 11.27
C GLU A 99 -3.65 -21.38 12.04
N TYR A 100 -4.67 -22.04 11.47
CA TYR A 100 -6.02 -22.09 12.04
C TYR A 100 -6.37 -23.42 12.69
N LYS A 101 -5.43 -24.39 12.77
CA LYS A 101 -5.65 -25.73 13.34
C LYS A 101 -6.22 -25.71 14.76
N SER A 102 -5.77 -24.78 15.60
CA SER A 102 -6.22 -24.62 16.99
C SER A 102 -7.31 -23.56 17.15
N GLY A 103 -7.80 -22.99 16.05
CA GLY A 103 -8.66 -21.82 16.03
C GLY A 103 -10.08 -22.11 15.56
N SER A 104 -10.36 -21.82 14.29
CA SER A 104 -11.71 -21.79 13.74
C SER A 104 -11.95 -22.90 12.73
N SER A 105 -12.90 -23.79 13.04
CA SER A 105 -13.36 -24.85 12.12
C SER A 105 -13.96 -24.29 10.83
N ILE A 106 -14.64 -23.13 10.88
CA ILE A 106 -15.19 -22.44 9.71
C ILE A 106 -14.06 -22.02 8.77
N LEU A 107 -12.99 -21.41 9.30
CA LEU A 107 -11.84 -21.00 8.48
C LEU A 107 -11.12 -22.21 7.88
N LEU A 108 -10.99 -23.30 8.62
CA LEU A 108 -10.39 -24.55 8.09
C LEU A 108 -11.21 -25.13 6.93
N GLU A 109 -12.54 -25.14 7.03
CA GLU A 109 -13.39 -25.60 5.93
C GLU A 109 -13.34 -24.64 4.74
N LYS A 110 -13.28 -23.31 4.96
CA LYS A 110 -13.06 -22.33 3.88
C LYS A 110 -11.72 -22.55 3.19
N ILE A 111 -10.64 -22.79 3.93
CA ILE A 111 -9.32 -23.04 3.35
C ILE A 111 -9.31 -24.35 2.55
N LYS A 112 -10.08 -25.36 2.99
CA LYS A 112 -10.25 -26.60 2.23
C LYS A 112 -10.96 -26.34 0.90
N VAL A 113 -12.05 -25.56 0.89
CA VAL A 113 -12.73 -25.13 -0.35
C VAL A 113 -11.80 -24.28 -1.21
N LEU A 114 -11.04 -23.35 -0.62
CA LEU A 114 -10.05 -22.52 -1.33
C LEU A 114 -8.99 -23.39 -2.02
N SER A 115 -8.53 -24.46 -1.35
CA SER A 115 -7.55 -25.41 -1.88
C SER A 115 -8.07 -26.24 -3.05
N GLU A 116 -9.37 -26.20 -3.37
CA GLU A 116 -9.92 -26.81 -4.58
C GLU A 116 -9.61 -25.95 -5.81
N GLN A 117 -9.59 -24.63 -5.68
CA GLN A 117 -9.44 -23.64 -6.77
C GLN A 117 -8.03 -23.05 -6.89
N TYR A 118 -7.30 -22.95 -5.77
CA TYR A 118 -5.97 -22.33 -5.71
C TYR A 118 -4.89 -23.34 -5.33
N ALA A 119 -3.74 -23.24 -5.99
CA ALA A 119 -2.60 -24.12 -5.79
C ALA A 119 -1.70 -23.65 -4.64
N ALA A 120 -1.47 -22.34 -4.57
CA ALA A 120 -0.50 -21.75 -3.68
C ALA A 120 -0.90 -20.35 -3.17
N ILE A 121 -0.19 -19.92 -2.14
CA ILE A 121 -0.24 -18.59 -1.54
C ILE A 121 1.19 -18.03 -1.41
N ARG A 122 1.39 -16.75 -1.71
CA ARG A 122 2.65 -16.04 -1.39
C ARG A 122 2.35 -14.94 -0.39
N ARG A 123 3.07 -14.98 0.73
CA ARG A 123 2.86 -14.04 1.84
C ARG A 123 3.42 -12.67 1.57
N THR A 124 2.80 -11.65 2.15
CA THR A 124 3.43 -10.33 2.29
C THR A 124 3.53 -9.93 3.76
N ARG A 125 4.44 -9.01 4.09
CA ARG A 125 4.55 -8.48 5.47
C ARG A 125 3.30 -7.67 5.84
N GLY A 126 2.84 -7.80 7.08
CA GLY A 126 1.69 -7.06 7.61
C GLY A 126 2.04 -5.68 8.17
N ASP A 127 2.60 -4.78 7.37
CA ASP A 127 3.03 -3.44 7.80
C ASP A 127 2.12 -2.31 7.28
N GLY A 128 0.84 -2.63 7.04
CA GLY A 128 -0.14 -1.72 6.44
C GLY A 128 0.00 -1.50 4.93
N ASN A 129 1.10 -1.91 4.30
CA ASN A 129 1.31 -1.78 2.85
C ASN A 129 0.99 -3.06 2.06
N CYS A 130 0.47 -4.09 2.74
CA CYS A 130 0.31 -5.44 2.18
C CYS A 130 -0.53 -5.49 0.90
N PHE A 131 -1.58 -4.66 0.75
CA PHE A 131 -2.36 -4.57 -0.51
C PHE A 131 -1.47 -4.12 -1.69
N PHE A 132 -0.88 -2.93 -1.58
CA PHE A 132 -0.06 -2.35 -2.65
C PHE A 132 1.14 -3.25 -2.98
N ARG A 133 1.74 -3.88 -1.96
CA ARG A 133 2.88 -4.76 -2.15
C ARG A 133 2.52 -6.11 -2.75
N SER A 134 1.36 -6.66 -2.38
CA SER A 134 0.82 -7.87 -3.04
C SER A 134 0.50 -7.57 -4.50
N PHE A 135 -0.15 -6.43 -4.78
CA PHE A 135 -0.45 -5.99 -6.14
C PHE A 135 0.82 -5.77 -6.97
N MET A 136 1.81 -5.06 -6.42
CA MET A 136 3.11 -4.82 -7.04
C MET A 136 3.72 -6.12 -7.57
N PHE A 137 3.88 -7.09 -6.67
CA PHE A 137 4.58 -8.33 -7.00
C PHE A 137 3.76 -9.16 -7.99
N ALA A 138 2.47 -9.37 -7.71
CA ALA A 138 1.60 -10.17 -8.57
C ALA A 138 1.50 -9.58 -9.99
N TYR A 139 1.47 -8.25 -10.12
CA TYR A 139 1.42 -7.59 -11.42
C TYR A 139 2.72 -7.72 -12.21
N LEU A 140 3.86 -7.45 -11.57
CA LEU A 140 5.17 -7.58 -12.22
C LEU A 140 5.50 -9.04 -12.59
N GLU A 141 5.12 -9.99 -11.73
CA GLU A 141 5.23 -11.44 -12.01
C GLU A 141 4.35 -11.82 -13.21
N HIS A 142 3.10 -11.34 -13.26
CA HIS A 142 2.20 -11.57 -14.39
C HIS A 142 2.77 -11.02 -15.71
N VAL A 143 3.32 -9.81 -15.72
CA VAL A 143 3.97 -9.24 -16.92
C VAL A 143 5.19 -10.08 -17.32
N MET A 144 6.02 -10.50 -16.35
CA MET A 144 7.18 -11.36 -16.58
C MET A 144 6.81 -12.67 -17.27
N GLU A 145 5.71 -13.29 -16.85
CA GLU A 145 5.26 -14.60 -17.36
C GLU A 145 4.50 -14.50 -18.68
N SER A 146 3.57 -13.56 -18.79
CA SER A 146 2.69 -13.43 -19.96
C SER A 146 3.41 -12.80 -21.15
N GLN A 147 4.31 -11.85 -20.90
CA GLN A 147 4.93 -11.00 -21.92
C GLN A 147 3.90 -10.41 -22.89
N ASP A 148 2.71 -10.07 -22.39
CA ASP A 148 1.65 -9.48 -23.19
C ASP A 148 2.01 -8.03 -23.55
N GLN A 149 2.43 -7.81 -24.79
CA GLN A 149 2.79 -6.49 -25.29
C GLN A 149 1.62 -5.49 -25.24
N GLY A 150 0.39 -5.96 -25.45
CA GLY A 150 -0.80 -5.11 -25.38
C GLY A 150 -1.02 -4.60 -23.96
N GLU A 151 -0.84 -5.46 -22.97
CA GLU A 151 -0.89 -5.08 -21.55
C GLU A 151 0.24 -4.12 -21.17
N ILE A 152 1.47 -4.40 -21.60
CA ILE A 152 2.65 -3.56 -21.36
C ILE A 152 2.46 -2.14 -21.93
N ASP A 153 1.99 -2.03 -23.17
CA ASP A 153 1.75 -0.74 -23.81
C ASP A 153 0.61 0.01 -23.10
N ARG A 154 -0.45 -0.70 -22.72
CA ARG A 154 -1.62 -0.17 -22.02
C ARG A 154 -1.26 0.38 -20.64
N ILE A 155 -0.51 -0.37 -19.84
CA ILE A 155 -0.13 0.08 -18.49
C ILE A 155 0.79 1.29 -18.54
N LYS A 156 1.75 1.34 -19.49
CA LYS A 156 2.62 2.52 -19.67
C LYS A 156 1.81 3.77 -20.02
N ALA A 157 0.81 3.64 -20.89
CA ALA A 157 -0.10 4.73 -21.21
C ALA A 157 -0.92 5.19 -19.98
N ASN A 158 -1.43 4.24 -19.20
CA ASN A 158 -2.20 4.55 -17.99
C ASN A 158 -1.34 5.20 -16.89
N VAL A 159 -0.09 4.77 -16.73
CA VAL A 159 0.88 5.41 -15.81
C VAL A 159 1.10 6.86 -16.19
N GLU A 160 1.30 7.17 -17.47
CA GLU A 160 1.43 8.57 -17.92
C GLU A 160 0.14 9.37 -17.69
N GLN A 161 -1.03 8.76 -17.90
CA GLN A 161 -2.31 9.41 -17.61
C GLN A 161 -2.49 9.70 -16.10
N CYS A 162 -2.04 8.81 -15.22
CA CYS A 162 -2.01 9.03 -13.78
C CYS A 162 -1.07 10.19 -13.41
N ARG A 163 0.11 10.25 -14.04
CA ARG A 163 1.07 11.34 -13.89
C ARG A 163 0.44 12.70 -14.23
N MET A 164 -0.25 12.76 -15.37
CA MET A 164 -0.98 13.96 -15.80
C MET A 164 -2.13 14.32 -14.85
N THR A 165 -2.82 13.32 -14.30
CA THR A 165 -3.88 13.53 -13.32
C THR A 165 -3.36 14.22 -12.07
N LEU A 166 -2.24 13.77 -11.50
CA LEU A 166 -1.62 14.41 -10.33
C LEU A 166 -1.19 15.86 -10.61
N ARG A 167 -0.59 16.11 -11.78
CA ARG A 167 -0.23 17.49 -12.20
C ARG A 167 -1.46 18.39 -12.28
N ASN A 168 -2.55 17.90 -12.87
CA ASN A 168 -3.79 18.68 -13.00
C ASN A 168 -4.46 18.94 -11.65
N LEU A 169 -4.26 18.06 -10.66
CA LEU A 169 -4.69 18.24 -9.27
C LEU A 169 -3.77 19.18 -8.46
N GLY A 170 -2.70 19.69 -9.07
CA GLY A 170 -1.80 20.67 -8.46
C GLY A 170 -0.62 20.08 -7.68
N TYR A 171 -0.35 18.78 -7.78
CA TYR A 171 0.89 18.22 -7.22
C TYR A 171 2.10 18.75 -8.00
N ALA A 172 3.14 19.15 -7.27
CA ALA A 172 4.39 19.54 -7.90
C ALA A 172 5.14 18.29 -8.39
N GLU A 173 5.64 18.31 -9.63
CA GLU A 173 6.20 17.13 -10.32
C GLU A 173 7.34 16.46 -9.52
N PHE A 174 8.22 17.26 -8.91
CA PHE A 174 9.33 16.79 -8.10
C PHE A 174 8.92 15.98 -6.84
N THR A 175 7.66 16.04 -6.41
CA THR A 175 7.20 15.29 -5.23
C THR A 175 6.84 13.84 -5.54
N PHE A 176 6.68 13.48 -6.82
CA PHE A 176 6.28 12.12 -7.20
C PHE A 176 7.03 11.54 -8.40
N GLU A 177 7.80 12.33 -9.14
CA GLU A 177 8.50 11.87 -10.36
C GLU A 177 9.42 10.67 -10.13
N ASP A 178 10.17 10.66 -9.02
CA ASP A 178 11.08 9.56 -8.67
C ASP A 178 10.33 8.23 -8.47
N PHE A 179 9.11 8.27 -7.90
CA PHE A 179 8.28 7.06 -7.69
C PHE A 179 7.77 6.48 -9.01
N PHE A 180 7.32 7.35 -9.92
CA PHE A 180 6.86 6.93 -11.26
C PHE A 180 8.00 6.36 -12.09
N ALA A 181 9.17 7.02 -12.07
CA ALA A 181 10.35 6.55 -12.78
C ALA A 181 10.78 5.17 -12.29
N LEU A 182 10.79 4.95 -10.97
CA LEU A 182 11.21 3.67 -10.41
C LEU A 182 10.23 2.54 -10.73
N PHE A 183 8.92 2.78 -10.70
CA PHE A 183 7.94 1.77 -11.13
C PHE A 183 8.13 1.38 -12.59
N LEU A 184 8.29 2.37 -13.48
CA LEU A 184 8.54 2.13 -14.90
C LEU A 184 9.85 1.36 -15.14
N GLU A 185 10.89 1.64 -14.36
CA GLU A 185 12.14 0.88 -14.40
C GLU A 185 11.90 -0.59 -14.00
N GLN A 186 11.16 -0.85 -12.91
CA GLN A 186 10.86 -2.23 -12.50
C GLN A 186 9.99 -2.95 -13.53
N LEU A 187 9.03 -2.25 -14.14
CA LEU A 187 8.22 -2.76 -15.23
C LEU A 187 9.09 -3.13 -16.45
N ASP A 188 10.02 -2.27 -16.84
CA ASP A 188 10.92 -2.52 -17.97
C ASP A 188 11.89 -3.68 -17.70
N CYS A 189 12.33 -3.85 -16.45
CA CYS A 189 13.16 -4.97 -16.02
C CYS A 189 12.47 -6.33 -16.14
N VAL A 190 11.15 -6.43 -16.03
CA VAL A 190 10.43 -7.71 -16.16
C VAL A 190 10.07 -8.06 -17.62
N ILE A 191 10.35 -7.15 -18.57
CA ILE A 191 10.18 -7.41 -20.01
C ILE A 191 11.42 -8.13 -20.53
N GLN A 192 11.21 -9.28 -21.17
CA GLN A 192 12.28 -10.13 -21.70
C GLN A 192 12.89 -9.51 -22.97
N GLY A 193 14.17 -9.78 -23.21
CA GLY A 193 14.89 -9.35 -24.41
C GLY A 193 15.55 -7.97 -24.32
N SER A 194 15.46 -7.30 -23.17
CA SER A 194 16.25 -6.11 -22.84
C SER A 194 17.57 -6.50 -22.16
N GLU A 195 18.59 -5.63 -22.20
CA GLU A 195 19.85 -5.84 -21.45
C GLU A 195 19.63 -5.79 -19.93
N THR A 196 18.53 -5.19 -19.48
CA THR A 196 18.17 -4.99 -18.07
C THR A 196 17.16 -6.02 -17.57
N SER A 197 16.84 -7.05 -18.36
CA SER A 197 15.85 -8.06 -17.99
C SER A 197 16.29 -8.85 -16.76
N ILE A 198 15.38 -9.05 -15.80
CA ILE A 198 15.65 -9.74 -14.54
C ILE A 198 14.97 -11.11 -14.46
N SER A 199 15.51 -12.00 -13.62
CA SER A 199 14.87 -13.27 -13.29
C SER A 199 13.78 -13.09 -12.23
N LEU A 200 12.93 -14.11 -12.04
CA LEU A 200 11.96 -14.14 -10.95
C LEU A 200 12.63 -14.03 -9.57
N ASP A 201 13.78 -14.67 -9.38
CA ASP A 201 14.54 -14.58 -8.12
C ASP A 201 15.00 -13.13 -7.85
N GLU A 202 15.45 -12.42 -8.88
CA GLU A 202 15.84 -11.01 -8.78
C GLU A 202 14.61 -10.11 -8.55
N LEU A 203 13.47 -10.37 -9.19
CA LEU A 203 12.21 -9.68 -8.89
C LEU A 203 11.82 -9.83 -7.42
N VAL A 204 11.97 -11.04 -6.85
CA VAL A 204 11.75 -11.29 -5.41
C VAL A 204 12.74 -10.50 -4.55
N GLN A 205 14.02 -10.43 -4.92
CA GLN A 205 15.00 -9.63 -4.16
C GLN A 205 14.68 -8.14 -4.22
N ARG A 206 14.38 -7.58 -5.39
CA ARG A 206 14.01 -6.18 -5.53
C ARG A 206 12.72 -5.82 -4.81
N SER A 207 11.75 -6.73 -4.79
CA SER A 207 10.50 -6.59 -4.01
C SER A 207 10.71 -6.71 -2.50
N ARG A 208 11.93 -7.04 -2.05
CA ARG A 208 12.35 -7.08 -0.64
C ARG A 208 13.32 -5.97 -0.27
N ASP A 209 13.94 -5.36 -1.26
CA ASP A 209 14.74 -4.18 -1.03
C ASP A 209 13.82 -3.05 -0.59
N GLN A 210 14.13 -2.45 0.56
CA GLN A 210 13.27 -1.44 1.16
C GLN A 210 13.15 -0.20 0.29
N SER A 211 14.26 0.24 -0.32
CA SER A 211 14.24 1.44 -1.16
C SER A 211 13.40 1.23 -2.42
N ILE A 212 13.49 0.05 -3.05
CA ILE A 212 12.72 -0.26 -4.25
C ILE A 212 11.25 -0.51 -3.90
N SER A 213 10.99 -1.42 -2.95
CA SER A 213 9.62 -1.80 -2.59
C SER A 213 8.83 -0.62 -2.05
N ASP A 214 9.39 0.20 -1.15
CA ASP A 214 8.64 1.31 -0.56
C ASP A 214 8.38 2.42 -1.58
N TYR A 215 9.31 2.71 -2.49
CA TYR A 215 9.10 3.71 -3.54
C TYR A 215 8.03 3.27 -4.54
N VAL A 216 7.98 1.99 -4.90
CA VAL A 216 6.92 1.46 -5.77
C VAL A 216 5.57 1.43 -5.05
N VAL A 217 5.54 1.14 -3.73
CA VAL A 217 4.32 1.31 -2.92
C VAL A 217 3.87 2.79 -2.92
N MET A 218 4.78 3.74 -2.75
CA MET A 218 4.46 5.17 -2.82
C MET A 218 3.89 5.57 -4.18
N PHE A 219 4.44 5.04 -5.28
CA PHE A 219 3.85 5.21 -6.61
C PHE A 219 2.36 4.81 -6.62
N PHE A 220 2.02 3.62 -6.13
CA PHE A 220 0.62 3.18 -6.09
C PHE A 220 -0.24 4.02 -5.15
N ARG A 221 0.28 4.47 -4.01
CA ARG A 221 -0.43 5.39 -3.10
C ARG A 221 -0.77 6.72 -3.77
N PHE A 222 0.18 7.32 -4.50
CA PHE A 222 -0.06 8.54 -5.26
C PHE A 222 -1.05 8.34 -6.41
N VAL A 223 -0.93 7.25 -7.17
CA VAL A 223 -1.91 6.90 -8.22
C VAL A 223 -3.32 6.77 -7.63
N THR A 224 -3.44 6.06 -6.52
CA THR A 224 -4.72 5.85 -5.82
C THR A 224 -5.31 7.17 -5.32
N SER A 225 -4.51 8.01 -4.67
CA SER A 225 -4.94 9.35 -4.21
C SER A 225 -5.39 10.22 -5.38
N GLY A 226 -4.62 10.23 -6.48
CA GLY A 226 -4.95 10.98 -7.69
C GLY A 226 -6.29 10.57 -8.28
N GLU A 227 -6.58 9.28 -8.38
CA GLU A 227 -7.83 8.78 -8.95
C GLU A 227 -9.04 9.05 -8.02
N ILE A 228 -8.86 8.89 -6.71
CA ILE A 228 -9.89 9.24 -5.71
C ILE A 228 -10.25 10.73 -5.82
N ARG A 229 -9.25 11.61 -5.88
CA ARG A 229 -9.46 13.06 -5.96
C ARG A 229 -10.04 13.49 -7.30
N LYS A 230 -9.64 12.85 -8.40
CA LYS A 230 -10.19 13.10 -9.75
C LYS A 230 -11.68 12.77 -9.83
N ARG A 231 -12.13 11.72 -9.13
CA ARG A 231 -13.54 11.31 -9.04
C ARG A 231 -14.13 11.56 -7.65
N SER A 232 -13.83 12.72 -7.06
CA SER A 232 -14.25 13.06 -5.69
C SER A 232 -15.74 12.86 -5.44
N GLU A 233 -16.60 13.34 -6.34
CA GLU A 233 -18.07 13.21 -6.23
C GLU A 233 -18.55 11.75 -6.15
N PHE A 234 -17.84 10.83 -6.83
CA PHE A 234 -18.15 9.41 -6.79
C PHE A 234 -17.70 8.77 -5.46
N PHE A 235 -16.50 9.11 -4.98
CA PHE A 235 -15.93 8.49 -3.78
C PHE A 235 -16.44 9.11 -2.46
N GLU A 236 -16.86 10.37 -2.47
CA GLU A 236 -17.30 11.13 -1.29
C GLU A 236 -18.32 10.38 -0.40
N PRO A 237 -19.44 9.83 -0.89
CA PRO A 237 -20.41 9.16 -0.02
C PRO A 237 -19.83 7.92 0.68
N PHE A 238 -18.91 7.20 0.03
CA PHE A 238 -18.26 6.04 0.62
C PHE A 238 -17.24 6.46 1.69
N ILE A 239 -16.45 7.50 1.42
CA ILE A 239 -15.46 8.05 2.36
C ILE A 239 -16.15 8.63 3.59
N LEU A 240 -17.23 9.39 3.41
CA LEU A 240 -18.02 9.92 4.52
C LEU A 240 -18.58 8.80 5.40
N GLY A 241 -19.06 7.71 4.81
CA GLY A 241 -19.54 6.54 5.54
C GLY A 241 -18.46 5.80 6.33
N LEU A 242 -17.20 5.85 5.88
CA LEU A 242 -16.07 5.17 6.53
C LEU A 242 -15.42 6.01 7.64
N THR A 243 -15.14 7.29 7.38
CA THR A 243 -14.28 8.11 8.25
C THR A 243 -14.89 9.44 8.66
N SER A 244 -16.06 9.82 8.11
CA SER A 244 -16.64 11.17 8.26
C SER A 244 -15.72 12.32 7.82
N ALA A 245 -14.66 12.03 7.05
CA ALA A 245 -13.71 13.01 6.54
C ALA A 245 -14.07 13.46 5.11
N SER A 246 -13.51 14.59 4.67
CA SER A 246 -13.56 14.97 3.25
C SER A 246 -12.67 14.04 2.41
N VAL A 247 -12.91 14.00 1.10
CA VAL A 247 -12.07 13.24 0.15
C VAL A 247 -10.60 13.65 0.25
N GLU A 248 -10.32 14.96 0.37
CA GLU A 248 -8.95 15.46 0.48
C GLU A 248 -8.29 15.03 1.80
N GLN A 249 -9.03 15.11 2.92
CA GLN A 249 -8.53 14.67 4.23
C GLN A 249 -8.24 13.17 4.21
N PHE A 250 -9.15 12.36 3.68
CA PHE A 250 -8.97 10.91 3.55
C PHE A 250 -7.73 10.57 2.73
N CYS A 251 -7.51 11.21 1.58
CA CYS A 251 -6.31 11.00 0.79
C CYS A 251 -5.02 11.29 1.58
N LYS A 252 -4.98 12.43 2.28
CA LYS A 252 -3.80 12.88 3.03
C LYS A 252 -3.51 12.05 4.28
N SER A 253 -4.53 11.47 4.91
CA SER A 253 -4.37 10.75 6.18
C SER A 253 -4.39 9.23 6.05
N ALA A 254 -5.03 8.66 5.02
CA ALA A 254 -5.29 7.22 4.92
C ALA A 254 -4.91 6.59 3.56
N VAL A 255 -4.44 7.39 2.59
CA VAL A 255 -4.03 6.87 1.26
C VAL A 255 -2.55 7.14 1.01
N GLU A 256 -2.14 8.40 1.08
CA GLU A 256 -0.77 8.85 0.78
C GLU A 256 0.28 8.38 1.80
N PRO A 257 0.02 8.37 3.12
CA PRO A 257 1.03 7.94 4.09
C PRO A 257 1.34 6.44 3.99
N MET A 258 2.61 6.10 4.18
CA MET A 258 3.05 4.71 4.29
C MET A 258 2.48 4.06 5.56
N GLY A 259 2.19 2.77 5.48
CA GLY A 259 1.68 2.01 6.63
C GLY A 259 0.18 2.13 6.88
N GLU A 260 -0.53 2.96 6.12
CA GLU A 260 -2.00 3.03 6.19
C GLU A 260 -2.65 1.88 5.43
N GLU A 261 -3.55 1.16 6.11
CA GLU A 261 -4.25 0.01 5.55
C GLU A 261 -5.13 0.38 4.35
N SER A 262 -5.29 -0.58 3.44
CA SER A 262 -6.11 -0.42 2.23
C SER A 262 -7.43 -1.18 2.35
N ASP A 263 -8.51 -0.53 1.95
CA ASP A 263 -9.85 -1.10 1.89
C ASP A 263 -10.44 -0.94 0.47
N HIS A 264 -11.70 -1.28 0.29
CA HIS A 264 -12.42 -1.30 -0.98
C HIS A 264 -12.26 0.00 -1.82
N VAL A 265 -12.18 1.16 -1.17
CA VAL A 265 -11.97 2.46 -1.85
C VAL A 265 -10.61 2.48 -2.56
N HIS A 266 -9.55 2.05 -1.88
CA HIS A 266 -8.19 2.00 -2.44
C HIS A 266 -8.11 1.02 -3.60
N ILE A 267 -8.69 -0.18 -3.45
CA ILE A 267 -8.66 -1.23 -4.47
C ILE A 267 -9.39 -0.78 -5.73
N THR A 268 -10.58 -0.18 -5.57
CA THR A 268 -11.38 0.34 -6.69
C THR A 268 -10.62 1.43 -7.44
N ALA A 269 -10.07 2.41 -6.71
CA ALA A 269 -9.35 3.52 -7.32
C ALA A 269 -8.08 3.06 -8.05
N LEU A 270 -7.28 2.16 -7.44
CA LEU A 270 -6.07 1.64 -8.07
C LEU A 270 -6.39 0.82 -9.34
N SER A 271 -7.38 -0.08 -9.24
CA SER A 271 -7.86 -0.89 -10.37
C SER A 271 -8.30 0.00 -11.53
N ASP A 272 -9.13 1.01 -11.26
CA ASP A 272 -9.62 1.94 -12.29
C ASP A 272 -8.49 2.78 -12.90
N ALA A 273 -7.58 3.31 -12.07
CA ALA A 273 -6.49 4.17 -12.52
C ALA A 273 -5.51 3.44 -13.45
N LEU A 274 -5.13 2.22 -13.07
CA LEU A 274 -4.19 1.41 -13.82
C LEU A 274 -4.87 0.54 -14.89
N GLY A 275 -6.20 0.40 -14.84
CA GLY A 275 -6.95 -0.46 -15.74
C GLY A 275 -6.65 -1.95 -15.54
N VAL A 276 -6.28 -2.37 -14.33
CA VAL A 276 -5.91 -3.75 -14.01
C VAL A 276 -7.01 -4.40 -13.17
N PRO A 277 -7.68 -5.46 -13.63
CA PRO A 277 -8.70 -6.15 -12.86
C PRO A 277 -8.10 -6.95 -11.69
N ILE A 278 -8.73 -6.87 -10.52
CA ILE A 278 -8.28 -7.52 -9.28
C ILE A 278 -9.42 -8.37 -8.70
N ARG A 279 -9.15 -9.64 -8.39
CA ARG A 279 -10.04 -10.49 -7.58
C ARG A 279 -9.56 -10.50 -6.14
N VAL A 280 -10.46 -10.21 -5.20
CA VAL A 280 -10.18 -10.34 -3.76
C VAL A 280 -11.03 -11.46 -3.20
N VAL A 281 -10.37 -12.49 -2.68
CA VAL A 281 -10.98 -13.66 -2.07
C VAL A 281 -11.02 -13.47 -0.55
N TYR A 282 -12.19 -13.53 0.05
CA TYR A 282 -12.40 -13.23 1.47
C TYR A 282 -12.37 -14.48 2.34
N LEU A 283 -11.36 -14.56 3.21
CA LEU A 283 -11.25 -15.57 4.25
C LEU A 283 -11.62 -14.98 5.61
N ASP A 284 -12.92 -15.02 5.89
CA ASP A 284 -13.52 -14.56 7.14
C ASP A 284 -14.38 -15.66 7.80
N ARG A 285 -14.95 -15.36 8.96
CA ARG A 285 -15.83 -16.29 9.70
C ARG A 285 -17.29 -16.26 9.23
N SER A 286 -17.61 -15.55 8.14
CA SER A 286 -18.98 -15.55 7.61
C SER A 286 -19.37 -16.95 7.14
N SER A 287 -20.63 -17.33 7.36
CA SER A 287 -21.20 -18.59 6.89
C SER A 287 -22.53 -18.30 6.21
N CYS A 288 -22.89 -19.05 5.17
CA CYS A 288 -24.22 -18.97 4.61
C CYS A 288 -25.24 -19.54 5.61
N ASP A 289 -26.46 -18.98 5.63
CA ASP A 289 -27.55 -19.37 6.54
C ASP A 289 -27.93 -20.86 6.44
N ASN A 290 -27.58 -21.51 5.32
CA ASN A 290 -27.85 -22.92 5.05
C ASN A 290 -26.79 -23.87 5.63
N GLY A 291 -25.79 -23.37 6.37
CA GLY A 291 -24.70 -24.17 6.94
C GLY A 291 -23.63 -24.62 5.94
N SER A 292 -23.75 -24.26 4.67
CA SER A 292 -22.71 -24.46 3.66
C SER A 292 -21.61 -23.41 3.80
N VAL A 293 -20.36 -23.85 3.85
CA VAL A 293 -19.20 -22.96 3.85
C VAL A 293 -18.81 -22.63 2.41
N SER A 294 -18.89 -21.36 2.03
CA SER A 294 -18.37 -20.85 0.75
C SER A 294 -17.25 -19.86 1.00
N VAL A 295 -16.35 -19.73 0.02
CA VAL A 295 -15.36 -18.67 -0.03
C VAL A 295 -15.88 -17.62 -1.00
N ASN A 296 -16.20 -16.44 -0.49
CA ASN A 296 -16.70 -15.34 -1.30
C ASN A 296 -15.53 -14.60 -1.93
N HIS A 297 -15.75 -14.01 -3.10
CA HIS A 297 -14.80 -13.11 -3.73
C HIS A 297 -15.52 -11.87 -4.26
N HIS A 298 -14.77 -10.81 -4.49
CA HIS A 298 -15.21 -9.61 -5.18
C HIS A 298 -14.22 -9.30 -6.30
N ASP A 299 -14.76 -9.02 -7.48
CA ASP A 299 -13.98 -8.64 -8.65
C ASP A 299 -14.08 -7.13 -8.86
N PHE A 300 -12.92 -6.49 -8.82
CA PHE A 300 -12.74 -5.08 -9.12
C PHE A 300 -12.36 -4.99 -10.59
N HIS A 301 -13.32 -4.65 -11.42
CA HIS A 301 -13.09 -4.42 -12.84
C HIS A 301 -12.93 -2.92 -13.10
N PRO A 302 -11.90 -2.52 -13.87
CA PRO A 302 -11.75 -1.14 -14.28
C PRO A 302 -13.00 -0.63 -14.98
N VAL A 303 -13.52 0.51 -14.53
CA VAL A 303 -14.52 1.25 -15.31
C VAL A 303 -13.78 1.77 -16.53
N GLY A 304 -14.06 1.19 -17.71
CA GLY A 304 -13.49 1.67 -18.97
C GLY A 304 -13.67 3.19 -19.09
N ASN A 305 -12.72 3.88 -19.74
CA ASN A 305 -12.66 5.35 -19.88
C ASN A 305 -13.88 6.01 -20.58
N ASP A 306 -14.97 5.28 -20.79
CA ASP A 306 -16.21 5.80 -21.34
C ASP A 306 -17.15 6.25 -20.21
N LEU A 307 -17.31 7.58 -20.12
CA LEU A 307 -18.44 8.30 -19.50
C LEU A 307 -19.78 7.57 -19.71
N PRO A 308 -20.79 7.82 -18.85
CA PRO A 308 -22.01 7.03 -18.77
C PRO A 308 -22.89 7.26 -20.01
N SER A 309 -22.64 6.49 -21.06
CA SER A 309 -23.68 6.13 -22.01
C SER A 309 -24.02 4.69 -21.77
N ALA A 310 -25.21 4.50 -21.20
CA ALA A 310 -25.92 3.24 -21.15
C ALA A 310 -25.93 2.58 -22.54
N LYS A 311 -24.92 1.74 -22.78
CA LYS A 311 -24.98 0.63 -23.73
C LYS A 311 -24.58 -0.60 -22.96
N LYS A 312 -25.60 -1.21 -22.35
CA LYS A 312 -25.63 -2.64 -22.03
C LYS A 312 -25.35 -3.38 -23.34
N GLY A 313 -24.10 -3.79 -23.53
CA GLY A 313 -23.63 -4.43 -24.74
C GLY A 313 -22.26 -5.04 -24.52
N GLY A 314 -22.21 -6.09 -23.70
CA GLY A 314 -21.19 -7.14 -23.70
C GLY A 314 -19.74 -6.71 -23.92
N ALA A 315 -19.19 -5.85 -23.06
CA ALA A 315 -17.76 -5.96 -22.78
C ALA A 315 -17.61 -7.32 -22.07
N GLU A 316 -16.94 -8.29 -22.70
CA GLU A 316 -16.58 -9.53 -22.02
C GLU A 316 -15.83 -9.12 -20.75
N ALA A 317 -16.39 -9.47 -19.58
CA ALA A 317 -15.75 -9.17 -18.32
C ALA A 317 -14.40 -9.89 -18.32
N ILE A 318 -13.31 -9.11 -18.35
CA ILE A 318 -11.95 -9.65 -18.33
C ILE A 318 -11.78 -10.32 -16.97
N ASP A 319 -11.60 -11.63 -16.95
CA ASP A 319 -11.38 -12.38 -15.71
C ASP A 319 -10.10 -11.85 -15.04
N PRO A 320 -10.14 -11.49 -13.74
CA PRO A 320 -8.97 -10.91 -13.08
C PRO A 320 -7.78 -11.86 -13.06
N PHE A 321 -6.64 -11.41 -13.58
CA PHE A 321 -5.38 -12.15 -13.53
C PHE A 321 -4.57 -11.88 -12.25
N ILE A 322 -4.98 -10.88 -11.45
CA ILE A 322 -4.46 -10.65 -10.10
C ILE A 322 -5.47 -11.18 -9.10
N THR A 323 -5.10 -12.19 -8.32
CA THR A 323 -5.94 -12.70 -7.22
C THR A 323 -5.26 -12.52 -5.88
N LEU A 324 -5.93 -11.83 -4.97
CA LEU A 324 -5.47 -11.60 -3.60
C LEU A 324 -6.35 -12.34 -2.59
N LEU A 325 -5.75 -12.88 -1.54
CA LEU A 325 -6.46 -13.35 -0.35
C LEU A 325 -6.56 -12.21 0.64
N TYR A 326 -7.78 -11.83 1.00
CA TYR A 326 -8.04 -10.96 2.14
C TYR A 326 -8.32 -11.77 3.40
N ARG A 327 -7.60 -11.45 4.46
CA ARG A 327 -7.89 -11.79 5.85
C ARG A 327 -8.10 -10.46 6.59
N PRO A 328 -8.86 -10.39 7.70
CA PRO A 328 -9.06 -9.13 8.41
C PRO A 328 -7.74 -8.38 8.66
N GLY A 329 -7.57 -7.22 8.01
CA GLY A 329 -6.37 -6.38 8.09
C GLY A 329 -5.17 -6.81 7.22
N HIS A 330 -5.29 -7.79 6.33
CA HIS A 330 -4.14 -8.35 5.62
C HIS A 330 -4.43 -8.90 4.22
N TYR A 331 -3.49 -8.68 3.30
CA TYR A 331 -3.53 -9.21 1.92
C TYR A 331 -2.32 -10.10 1.63
N ASP A 332 -2.59 -11.25 1.01
CA ASP A 332 -1.59 -12.15 0.42
C ASP A 332 -1.94 -12.40 -1.06
N ILE A 333 -1.01 -12.98 -1.81
CA ILE A 333 -1.22 -13.33 -3.23
C ILE A 333 -1.70 -14.78 -3.32
N LEU A 334 -2.73 -15.06 -4.11
CA LEU A 334 -3.21 -16.41 -4.43
C LEU A 334 -2.88 -16.79 -5.87
N TYR A 335 -2.45 -18.04 -6.04
CA TYR A 335 -2.13 -18.62 -7.34
C TYR A 335 -3.21 -19.64 -7.72
N PRO A 336 -3.99 -19.38 -8.79
CA PRO A 336 -4.94 -20.35 -9.32
C PRO A 336 -4.28 -21.67 -9.72
N LYS A 337 -5.08 -22.75 -9.80
CA LYS A 337 -4.62 -24.06 -10.28
C LYS A 337 -4.53 -24.18 -11.79
#